data_AF-B7JG05-F1
#
_entry.id   AF-B7JG05-F1
#
_cell.length_a   1.000
_cell.length_b   1.000
_cell.length_c   1.000
_cell.angle_alpha   90.00
_cell.angle_beta   90.00
_cell.angle_gamma   90.00
#
_symmetry.space_group_name_H-M   'P 1'
#
loop_
_entity.id
_entity.type
_entity.pdbx_description
1 polymer ?
#
loop_
_entity_poly.entity_id
_entity_poly.type
_entity_poly.pdbx_seq_one_letter_code
_entity_poly.pdbx_strand_id
1 'polypeptide(L)' 'MSVREHFEEVSERIQAMLADMKYGSITIVVQDGKVIQLEKSEKVRLK' A
#
# COMPACT_ATOMS: atom_id res chain seq x y z
N MET A 1 16.82 7.36 8.02
CA MET A 1 16.26 6.00 7.92
C MET A 1 17.09 5.22 6.93
N SER A 2 17.48 4.00 7.30
CA SER A 2 18.08 3.04 6.37
C SER A 2 17.06 2.55 5.35
N VAL A 3 17.52 2.04 4.21
CA VAL A 3 16.65 1.45 3.18
C VAL A 3 15.79 0.32 3.75
N ARG A 4 16.32 -0.44 4.73
CA ARG A 4 15.57 -1.51 5.41
C ARG A 4 14.43 -0.98 6.26
N GLU A 5 14.66 0.07 7.03
CA GLU A 5 13.61 0.69 7.88
C GLU A 5 12.46 1.24 7.03
N HIS A 6 12.77 1.87 5.89
CA HIS A 6 11.75 2.38 4.96
C HIS A 6 10.94 1.23 4.33
N PHE A 7 11.60 0.12 4.00
CA PHE A 7 10.94 -1.06 3.46
C PHE A 7 10.00 -1.70 4.49
N GLU A 8 10.44 -1.84 5.73
CA GLU A 8 9.61 -2.39 6.82
C GLU A 8 8.37 -1.54 7.05
N GLU A 9 8.51 -0.21 7.12
CA GLU A 9 7.37 0.71 7.29
C GLU A 9 6.36 0.56 6.13
N VAL A 10 6.83 0.55 4.89
CA VAL A 10 5.95 0.39 3.72
C VAL A 10 5.27 -0.98 3.74
N SER A 11 6.01 -2.03 4.10
CA SER A 11 5.49 -3.39 4.16
C SER A 11 4.38 -3.53 5.20
N GLU A 12 4.55 -2.96 6.40
CA GLU A 12 3.53 -2.96 7.44
C GLU A 12 2.26 -2.23 6.99
N ARG A 13 2.40 -1.07 6.34
CA ARG A 13 1.25 -0.32 5.79
C ARG A 13 0.50 -1.11 4.74
N ILE A 14 1.21 -1.77 3.81
CA ILE A 14 0.59 -2.60 2.78
C ILE A 14 -0.13 -3.79 3.42
N GLN A 15 0.48 -4.45 4.40
CA GLN A 15 -0.16 -5.56 5.13
C GLN A 15 -1.47 -5.11 5.79
N ALA A 16 -1.49 -3.94 6.44
CA ALA A 16 -2.69 -3.38 7.04
C ALA A 16 -3.78 -3.10 5.99
N MET A 17 -3.41 -2.52 4.84
CA MET A 17 -4.34 -2.23 3.73
C MET A 17 -4.86 -3.50 3.02
N LEU A 18 -4.12 -4.61 3.08
CA LEU A 18 -4.56 -5.90 2.54
C LEU A 18 -5.51 -6.61 3.52
N ALA A 19 -5.29 -6.48 4.82
CA ALA A 19 -6.04 -7.20 5.85
C ALA A 19 -7.53 -6.82 5.89
N ASP A 20 -7.86 -5.56 5.58
CA ASP A 20 -9.22 -5.03 5.60
C ASP A 20 -9.87 -4.98 4.19
N MET A 21 -9.12 -5.21 3.12
CA MET A 21 -9.61 -5.11 1.73
C MET A 21 -10.25 -6.42 1.26
N LYS A 22 -11.56 -6.38 0.99
CA LYS A 22 -12.27 -7.54 0.39
C LYS A 22 -12.12 -7.62 -1.12
N TYR A 23 -12.26 -6.48 -1.81
CA TYR A 23 -12.16 -6.38 -3.26
C TYR A 23 -11.60 -5.02 -3.63
N GLY A 24 -10.56 -4.98 -4.44
CA GLY A 24 -9.91 -3.72 -4.77
C GLY A 24 -8.53 -3.87 -5.38
N SER A 25 -7.78 -2.78 -5.37
CA SER A 25 -6.39 -2.70 -5.77
C SER A 25 -5.63 -1.75 -4.84
N ILE A 26 -4.36 -2.05 -4.60
CA ILE A 26 -3.42 -1.13 -3.97
C ILE A 26 -2.44 -0.66 -5.03
N THR A 27 -2.29 0.67 -5.17
CA THR A 27 -1.34 1.29 -6.09
C THR A 27 -0.20 1.90 -5.28
N ILE A 28 1.03 1.58 -5.69
CA ILE A 28 2.25 2.09 -5.04
C ILE A 28 2.96 2.99 -6.04
N VAL A 29 3.26 4.23 -5.64
CA VAL A 29 4.04 5.16 -6.47
C VAL A 29 5.43 5.31 -5.89
N VAL A 30 6.42 5.03 -6.73
CA VAL A 30 7.85 5.12 -6.39
C VAL A 30 8.50 6.20 -7.25
N GLN A 31 9.22 7.11 -6.59
CA GLN A 31 10.01 8.16 -7.23
C GLN A 31 11.36 8.26 -6.52
N ASP A 32 12.45 8.44 -7.27
CA ASP A 32 13.81 8.53 -6.75
C ASP A 32 14.20 7.38 -5.78
N GLY A 33 13.73 6.16 -6.09
CA GLY A 33 13.98 4.97 -5.28
C GLY A 33 13.24 4.94 -3.94
N LYS A 34 12.27 5.83 -3.71
CA LYS A 34 11.46 5.90 -2.49
C LYS A 34 9.98 5.77 -2.82
N VAL A 35 9.27 5.05 -1.97
CA VAL A 35 7.80 5.01 -2.02
C VAL A 35 7.29 6.35 -1.50
N ILE A 36 6.59 7.09 -2.36
CA ILE A 36 6.04 8.41 -2.03
C ILE A 36 4.53 8.38 -1.78
N GLN A 37 3.83 7.34 -2.29
CA GLN A 37 2.38 7.25 -2.21
C GLN A 37 1.93 5.80 -2.20
N LEU A 38 0.90 5.54 -1.39
CA LEU A 38 0.17 4.29 -1.31
C LEU A 38 -1.32 4.63 -1.43
N GLU A 39 -1.98 4.14 -2.46
CA GLU A 39 -3.43 4.33 -2.66
C GLU A 39 -4.16 3.00 -2.54
N LYS A 40 -5.28 3.01 -1.83
CA LYS A 40 -6.22 1.87 -1.76
C LYS A 40 -7.47 2.23 -2.56
N SER A 41 -7.83 1.40 -3.51
CA SER A 41 -9.10 1.51 -4.24
C SER A 41 -9.95 0.28 -3.97
N GLU A 42 -11.04 0.45 -3.23
CA GLU A 42 -12.00 -0.62 -2.97
C GLU A 42 -13.12 -0.62 -4.02
N LYS A 43 -13.50 -1.81 -4.49
CA LYS A 43 -14.63 -1.98 -5.39
C LYS A 43 -15.83 -2.49 -4.61
N VAL A 44 -16.78 -1.60 -4.33
CA VAL A 44 -18.09 -1.98 -3.79
C VAL A 44 -18.99 -2.42 -4.94
N ARG A 45 -19.38 -3.69 -4.97
CA ARG A 45 -20.44 -4.17 -5.88
C ARG A 45 -21.77 -4.15 -5.13
N LEU A 46 -22.68 -3.31 -5.59
CA LEU A 46 -24.09 -3.36 -5.20
C LEU A 46 -24.76 -4.43 -6.10
N LYS A 47 -25.50 -5.36 -5.50
CA LYS A 47 -26.34 -6.32 -6.22
C LYS A 47 -27.75 -5.77 -6.35
#